data_AF-A0A1B1AWD9-F1
#
_entry.id   AF-A0A1B1AWD9-F1
#
_cell.length_a   1.000
_cell.length_b   1.000
_cell.length_c   1.000
_cell.angle_alpha   90.00
_cell.angle_beta   90.00
_cell.angle_gamma   90.00
#
_symmetry.space_group_name_H-M   'P 1'
#
loop_
_entity.id
_entity.type
_entity.pdbx_description
1 polymer ?
#
loop_
_entity_poly.entity_id
_entity_poly.type
_entity_poly.pdbx_seq_one_letter_code
_entity_poly.pdbx_strand_id
1 'polypeptide(L)'
;MIMSTINGLRYQAAQTASRTTFLGEYHRLDVGFAFKKGSPLTKAFRAAVNELIEDGTYTRILKKWGTSASAIDASRINPPEHK
;
A
#
# COMPACT_ATOMS: atom_id res chain seq x y z
N MET A 1 14.71 -7.11 16.66
CA MET A 1 14.22 -7.37 15.29
C MET A 1 14.07 -6.03 14.58
N ILE A 2 14.71 -5.84 13.42
CA ILE A 2 14.48 -4.64 12.60
C ILE A 2 13.14 -4.87 11.89
N MET A 3 12.12 -4.11 12.27
CA MET A 3 10.84 -4.10 11.57
C MET A 3 10.95 -3.09 10.42
N SER A 4 10.97 -3.58 9.19
CA SER A 4 10.94 -2.74 7.99
C SER A 4 9.66 -3.04 7.20
N THR A 5 9.24 -2.10 6.36
CA THR A 5 8.07 -2.31 5.51
C THR A 5 8.34 -3.47 4.55
N ILE A 6 7.31 -4.28 4.31
CA ILE A 6 7.41 -5.46 3.46
C ILE A 6 7.97 -5.14 2.06
N ASN A 7 7.50 -4.07 1.44
CA ASN A 7 7.89 -3.72 0.08
C ASN A 7 9.40 -3.43 0.00
N GLY A 8 9.96 -2.78 1.03
CA GLY A 8 11.40 -2.56 1.15
C GLY A 8 12.19 -3.86 1.33
N LEU A 9 11.71 -4.77 2.18
CA LEU A 9 12.36 -6.06 2.41
C LEU A 9 12.31 -6.99 1.18
N ARG A 10 11.17 -7.05 0.49
CA ARG A 10 11.02 -7.80 -0.77
C ARG A 10 11.91 -7.22 -1.86
N TYR A 11 11.96 -5.90 -1.98
CA TYR A 11 12.85 -5.23 -2.92
C TYR A 11 14.30 -5.60 -2.59
N GLN A 12 14.76 -5.41 -1.35
CA GLN A 12 16.14 -5.74 -0.97
C GLN A 12 16.49 -7.21 -1.22
N ALA A 13 15.62 -8.16 -0.87
CA ALA A 13 15.87 -9.58 -1.08
C ALA A 13 15.98 -9.96 -2.57
N ALA A 14 15.26 -9.26 -3.46
CA ALA A 14 15.31 -9.49 -4.91
C ALA A 14 16.67 -9.12 -5.55
N GLN A 15 17.53 -8.41 -4.83
CA GLN A 15 18.79 -7.92 -5.38
C GLN A 15 19.85 -9.03 -5.27
N THR A 16 20.56 -9.32 -6.36
CA THR A 16 21.56 -10.41 -6.43
C THR A 16 22.63 -10.30 -5.34
N ALA A 17 22.98 -9.08 -4.92
CA ALA A 17 23.98 -8.83 -3.90
C ALA A 17 23.48 -8.98 -2.46
N SER A 18 22.17 -9.19 -2.25
CA SER A 18 21.56 -9.16 -0.92
C SER A 18 22.04 -10.31 -0.03
N ARG A 19 22.31 -11.49 -0.61
CA ARG A 19 22.61 -12.75 0.11
C ARG A 19 21.60 -13.03 1.24
N THR A 20 20.37 -12.53 1.10
CA THR A 20 19.28 -12.73 2.05
C THR A 20 18.08 -13.36 1.35
N THR A 21 17.21 -13.99 2.14
CA THR A 21 15.95 -14.55 1.65
C THR A 21 14.80 -13.95 2.43
N PHE A 22 13.71 -13.68 1.72
CA PHE A 22 12.47 -13.22 2.33
C PHE A 22 11.72 -14.41 2.93
N LEU A 23 11.57 -14.46 4.26
CA LEU A 23 10.97 -15.60 4.95
C LEU A 23 9.46 -15.49 5.14
N GLY A 24 8.90 -14.28 5.08
CA GLY A 24 7.46 -14.09 5.25
C GLY A 24 7.11 -12.75 5.89
N GLU A 25 5.83 -12.64 6.23
CA GLU A 25 5.20 -11.44 6.77
C GLU A 25 4.55 -11.77 8.10
N TYR A 26 4.71 -10.89 9.08
CA TYR A 26 4.01 -11.01 10.36
C TYR A 26 2.64 -10.31 10.32
N HIS A 27 2.60 -9.10 9.75
CA HIS A 27 1.39 -8.28 9.68
C HIS A 27 1.48 -7.31 8.49
N ARG A 28 0.36 -7.08 7.81
CA ARG A 28 0.24 -6.12 6.72
C ARG A 28 -0.77 -5.04 7.10
N LEU A 29 -0.35 -3.79 6.95
CA LEU A 29 -1.18 -2.62 7.23
C LEU A 29 -1.53 -1.92 5.93
N ASP A 30 -2.71 -1.32 5.91
CA ASP A 30 -3.10 -0.39 4.85
C ASP A 30 -2.23 0.87 4.90
N VAL A 31 -1.94 1.41 3.72
CA VAL A 31 -1.22 2.66 3.55
C VAL A 31 -2.20 3.73 3.09
N GLY A 32 -2.12 4.92 3.69
CA GLY A 32 -3.03 6.02 3.39
C GLY A 32 -2.33 7.37 3.25
N PHE A 33 -3.07 8.34 2.70
CA PHE A 33 -2.65 9.74 2.64
C PHE A 33 -3.04 10.46 3.93
N ALA A 34 -2.10 11.20 4.51
CA ALA A 34 -2.33 11.98 5.71
C ALA A 34 -2.68 13.44 5.36
N PHE A 35 -3.77 13.94 5.94
CA PHE A 35 -4.19 15.34 5.83
C PHE A 35 -4.42 15.94 7.21
N LYS A 36 -4.33 17.28 7.32
CA LYS A 36 -4.78 17.99 8.53
C LYS A 36 -6.24 17.63 8.83
N LYS A 37 -6.57 17.44 10.11
CA LYS A 37 -7.94 17.17 10.56
C LYS A 37 -8.91 18.23 10.01
N GLY A 38 -9.99 17.78 9.39
CA GLY A 38 -11.00 18.65 8.77
C GLY A 38 -10.63 19.19 7.37
N SER A 39 -9.52 18.76 6.78
CA SER A 39 -9.16 19.18 5.42
C SER A 39 -10.23 18.78 4.39
N PRO A 40 -10.62 19.68 3.47
CA PRO A 40 -11.51 19.34 2.36
C PRO A 40 -10.85 18.32 1.40
N LEU A 41 -9.51 18.26 1.37
CA LEU A 41 -8.76 17.34 0.51
C LEU A 41 -9.05 15.87 0.81
N THR A 42 -9.40 15.53 2.06
CA THR A 42 -9.66 14.13 2.43
C THR A 42 -10.79 13.51 1.61
N LYS A 43 -11.84 14.29 1.30
CA LYS A 43 -12.95 13.82 0.46
C LYS A 43 -12.56 13.74 -1.01
N ALA A 44 -11.82 14.73 -1.50
CA ALA A 44 -11.35 14.79 -2.88
C ALA A 44 -10.40 13.63 -3.20
N PHE A 45 -9.42 13.36 -2.34
CA PHE A 45 -8.48 12.25 -2.54
C PHE A 45 -9.14 10.89 -2.44
N ARG A 46 -10.09 10.69 -1.51
CA ARG A 46 -10.87 9.45 -1.49
C ARG A 46 -11.57 9.21 -2.83
N ALA A 47 -12.24 10.22 -3.37
CA ALA A 47 -12.94 10.11 -4.65
C ALA A 47 -11.98 9.79 -5.79
N ALA A 48 -10.87 10.53 -5.89
CA ALA A 48 -9.86 10.31 -6.93
C ALA A 48 -9.25 8.90 -6.88
N VAL A 49 -8.95 8.37 -5.68
CA VAL A 49 -8.42 7.00 -5.57
C VAL A 49 -9.47 5.96 -5.95
N ASN A 50 -10.75 6.17 -5.60
CA ASN A 50 -11.81 5.26 -6.02
C ASN A 50 -12.01 5.29 -7.54
N GLU A 51 -11.90 6.44 -8.19
CA GLU A 51 -11.92 6.53 -9.66
C GLU A 51 -10.79 5.72 -10.29
N LEU A 52 -9.57 5.79 -9.73
CA LEU A 52 -8.44 4.97 -10.18
C LEU A 52 -8.65 3.47 -9.92
N ILE A 53 -9.43 3.09 -8.91
CA ILE A 53 -9.78 1.70 -8.65
C ILE A 53 -10.79 1.22 -9.70
N GLU A 54 -11.83 2.01 -9.94
CA GLU A 54 -12.90 1.70 -10.89
C GLU A 54 -12.39 1.59 -12.34
N ASP A 55 -11.48 2.47 -12.76
CA ASP A 55 -10.91 2.47 -14.11
C ASP A 55 -9.75 1.44 -14.30
N GLY A 56 -9.36 0.74 -13.23
CA GLY A 56 -8.28 -0.25 -13.22
C GLY A 56 -6.86 0.34 -13.28
N THR A 57 -6.69 1.65 -13.26
CA THR A 57 -5.39 2.33 -13.22
C THR A 57 -4.65 2.00 -11.93
N TYR A 58 -5.35 1.95 -10.79
CA TYR A 58 -4.80 1.54 -9.50
C TYR A 58 -4.15 0.15 -9.57
N THR A 59 -4.88 -0.85 -10.07
CA THR A 59 -4.37 -2.21 -10.23
C THR A 59 -3.16 -2.25 -11.16
N ARG A 60 -3.15 -1.45 -12.23
CA ARG A 60 -2.02 -1.34 -13.17
C ARG A 60 -0.77 -0.78 -12.48
N ILE A 61 -0.93 0.26 -11.66
CA ILE A 61 0.15 0.85 -10.87
C ILE A 61 0.72 -0.19 -9.90
N LEU A 62 -0.13 -0.88 -9.12
CA LEU A 62 0.34 -1.88 -8.15
C LEU A 62 1.09 -3.02 -8.82
N LYS A 63 0.59 -3.52 -9.96
CA LYS A 63 1.26 -4.58 -10.72
C LYS A 63 2.63 -4.15 -11.21
N LYS A 64 2.76 -2.92 -11.72
CA LYS A 64 4.05 -2.37 -12.19
C LYS A 64 5.10 -2.38 -11.09
N TRP A 65 4.70 -2.11 -9.85
CA TRP A 65 5.61 -2.02 -8.70
C TRP A 65 5.68 -3.30 -7.84
N GLY A 66 4.98 -4.36 -8.24
CA GLY A 66 4.95 -5.63 -7.49
C GLY A 66 4.23 -5.55 -6.13
N THR A 67 3.35 -4.57 -5.94
CA THR A 67 2.66 -4.29 -4.67
C THR A 67 1.19 -4.72 -4.65
N SER A 68 0.76 -5.55 -5.61
CA SER A 68 -0.64 -6.01 -5.72
C SER A 68 -1.19 -6.69 -4.46
N ALA A 69 -0.33 -7.23 -3.61
CA ALA A 69 -0.74 -7.83 -2.34
C ALA A 69 -1.26 -6.79 -1.32
N SER A 70 -0.92 -5.51 -1.50
CA SER A 70 -1.40 -4.38 -0.70
C SER A 70 -2.61 -3.67 -1.34
N ALA A 71 -3.25 -4.30 -2.32
CA ALA A 71 -4.43 -3.73 -2.96
C ALA A 71 -5.60 -3.63 -1.97
N ILE A 72 -6.35 -2.53 -2.05
CA ILE A 72 -7.62 -2.35 -1.36
C ILE A 72 -8.75 -2.28 -2.39
N ASP A 73 -9.94 -2.74 -2.00
CA ASP A 73 -11.13 -2.68 -2.86
C ASP A 73 -11.76 -1.27 -2.92
N ALA A 74 -11.54 -0.45 -1.89
CA ALA A 74 -12.08 0.91 -1.83
C ALA A 74 -11.25 1.80 -0.91
N SER A 75 -11.01 3.04 -1.35
CA SER A 75 -10.46 4.11 -0.52
C SER A 75 -11.48 4.58 0.50
N ARG A 76 -11.07 4.63 1.78
CA ARG A 76 -11.91 5.03 2.92
C ARG A 76 -11.22 6.12 3.72
N ILE A 77 -12.01 6.92 4.44
CA ILE A 77 -11.49 7.92 5.39
C ILE A 77 -11.48 7.27 6.77
N ASN A 78 -10.30 7.19 7.37
CA ASN A 78 -10.09 6.62 8.72
C ASN A 78 -10.79 5.25 8.93
N PRO A 79 -10.59 4.25 8.05
CA PRO A 79 -11.12 2.91 8.29
C PRO A 79 -10.47 2.29 9.55
N PRO A 80 -11.16 1.38 10.24
CA PRO A 80 -10.53 0.56 11.26
C PRO A 80 -9.49 -0.38 10.61
N GLU A 81 -8.51 -0.80 11.40
CA GLU A 81 -7.54 -1.80 10.97
C GLU A 81 -8.23 -3.15 10.70
N HIS A 82 -7.68 -3.88 9.73
CA HIS A 82 -8.06 -5.27 9.48
C HIS A 82 -7.61 -6.15 10.65
N LYS A 83 -8.41 -7.16 11.02
CA LYS A 83 -8.06 -8.13 12.06
C LYS A 83 -7.20 -9.25 11.52
#